data_AF-A0A7K0YAG8-F1
#
_entry.id   AF-A0A7K0YAG8-F1
#
_cell.length_a   1.000
_cell.length_b   1.000
_cell.length_c   1.000
_cell.angle_alpha   90.00
_cell.angle_beta   90.00
_cell.angle_gamma   90.00
#
_symmetry.space_group_name_H-M   'P 1'
#
loop_
_entity.id
_entity.type
_entity.pdbx_description
1 polymer ?
#
loop_
_entity_poly.entity_id
_entity_poly.type
_entity_poly.pdbx_seq_one_letter_code
_entity_poly.pdbx_strand_id
1 'polypeptide(L)'
;MERADFIRLLSPEGQELLAKSAAYADKGDVVKLVSQLRAQGHDALLVAAVLTQAKLRKRGVAKFGPFAERMLFTEPGLEQASRLSVAALHAGRFRDAKVKNVADLGCGIGAESLALASLDIPVRAFEIDEVTAAVATYNLAPFDNAVVEQADVTELDLEQFDALFFDPARRELGGPARERAARKFDPMAFSPTFDFVMAAAAQKPTGVKFGPGHPHEGIPDEAEAQWVSVNGDLVELSLWFGSLARPGIKRAALLIDATGKHEITSASTERQDAPLGDIQEFVYEPDNAVIRSHLLGQLAEQLGAHIFSPEIAYLTSSEELHSPWLKGYRVLDNLTFDRKKLKAYLREKGIGTLEIKKRGSDIVPEQLRKELQPKGKGAATLIVTRVGDAHRVLVCESLR
;
A
#
# COMPACT_ATOMS: atom_id res chain seq x y z
N MET A 1 5.93 17.24 12.34
CA MET A 1 5.13 18.30 13.00
C MET A 1 5.73 18.44 14.36
N GLU A 2 6.07 19.66 14.78
CA GLU A 2 6.63 19.86 16.11
C GLU A 2 5.51 20.08 17.13
N ARG A 3 5.79 19.80 18.41
CA ARG A 3 4.84 20.00 19.51
C ARG A 3 4.25 21.42 19.53
N ALA A 4 5.08 22.42 19.26
CA ALA A 4 4.64 23.81 19.24
C ALA A 4 3.66 24.11 18.09
N ASP A 5 3.77 23.42 16.95
CA ASP A 5 2.82 23.54 15.85
C ASP A 5 1.48 22.91 16.23
N PHE A 6 1.51 21.72 16.84
CA PHE A 6 0.31 21.04 17.32
C PHE A 6 -0.47 21.91 18.31
N ILE A 7 0.19 22.48 19.32
CA ILE A 7 -0.45 23.37 20.31
C ILE A 7 -1.10 24.58 19.64
N ARG A 8 -0.43 25.19 18.65
CA ARG A 8 -1.00 26.31 17.88
C ARG A 8 -2.27 25.89 17.14
N LEU A 9 -2.25 24.71 16.50
CA LEU A 9 -3.41 24.19 15.78
C LEU A 9 -4.61 23.95 16.71
N LEU A 10 -4.38 23.56 17.98
CA LEU A 10 -5.46 23.37 18.96
C LEU A 10 -6.02 24.67 19.56
N SER A 11 -5.39 25.82 19.33
CA SER A 11 -5.95 27.10 19.77
C SER A 11 -7.29 27.39 19.08
N PRO A 12 -8.20 28.20 19.68
CA PRO A 12 -9.46 28.59 19.04
C PRO A 12 -9.26 29.20 17.64
N GLU A 13 -8.26 30.06 17.49
CA GLU A 13 -7.88 30.66 16.20
C GLU A 13 -7.39 29.60 15.21
N GLY A 14 -6.57 28.63 15.66
CA GLY A 14 -6.10 27.54 14.83
C GLY A 14 -7.23 26.63 14.33
N GLN A 15 -8.19 26.30 15.19
CA GLN A 15 -9.36 25.52 14.81
C GLN A 15 -10.25 26.28 13.81
N GLU A 16 -10.44 27.59 13.99
CA GLU A 16 -11.20 28.42 13.03
C GLU A 16 -10.53 28.45 11.65
N LEU A 17 -9.21 28.58 11.60
CA LEU A 17 -8.46 28.57 10.35
C LEU A 17 -8.44 27.19 9.71
N LEU A 18 -8.31 26.11 10.49
CA LEU A 18 -8.40 24.73 10.00
C LEU A 18 -9.78 24.41 9.41
N ALA A 19 -10.87 24.94 9.98
CA ALA A 19 -12.22 24.75 9.42
C ALA A 19 -12.35 25.31 7.98
N LYS A 20 -11.50 26.27 7.61
CA LYS A 20 -11.45 26.90 6.29
C LYS A 20 -10.38 26.29 5.37
N SER A 21 -9.70 25.21 5.80
CA SER A 21 -8.50 24.68 5.12
C SER A 21 -8.72 24.20 3.70
N ALA A 22 -9.92 23.69 3.36
CA ALA A 22 -10.24 23.26 2.01
C ALA A 22 -10.09 24.41 0.99
N ALA A 23 -10.51 25.62 1.36
CA ALA A 23 -10.37 26.81 0.51
C ALA A 23 -8.92 27.27 0.29
N TYR A 24 -7.98 26.72 1.06
CA TYR A 24 -6.55 27.04 0.96
C TYR A 24 -5.81 26.06 0.05
N ALA A 25 -6.27 24.80 -0.03
CA ALA A 25 -5.59 23.72 -0.71
C ALA A 25 -5.61 23.81 -2.25
N ASP A 26 -6.50 24.64 -2.81
CA ASP A 26 -6.69 24.83 -4.26
C ASP A 26 -6.17 26.17 -4.80
N LYS A 27 -5.63 27.02 -3.93
CA LYS A 27 -5.06 28.31 -4.37
C LYS A 27 -3.65 28.11 -4.90
N GLY A 28 -3.45 28.33 -6.19
CA GLY A 28 -2.14 28.23 -6.86
C GLY A 28 -1.09 29.24 -6.39
N ASP A 29 -1.48 30.24 -5.59
CA ASP A 29 -0.57 31.24 -5.02
C ASP A 29 -0.61 31.22 -3.49
N VAL A 30 0.19 30.32 -2.92
CA VAL A 30 0.38 30.17 -1.47
C VAL A 30 0.96 31.44 -0.84
N VAL A 31 1.79 32.19 -1.56
CA VAL A 31 2.45 33.41 -1.06
C VAL A 31 1.41 34.51 -0.83
N LYS A 32 0.49 34.69 -1.78
CA LYS A 32 -0.63 35.62 -1.63
C LYS A 32 -1.54 35.23 -0.47
N LEU A 33 -1.82 33.94 -0.30
CA LEU A 33 -2.65 33.45 0.81
C LEU A 33 -1.99 33.71 2.18
N VAL A 34 -0.69 33.42 2.33
CA VAL A 34 0.06 33.75 3.55
C VAL A 34 -0.01 35.25 3.84
N SER A 35 0.18 36.08 2.82
CA SER A 35 0.17 37.54 2.96
C SER A 35 -1.21 38.04 3.40
N GLN A 36 -2.29 37.47 2.86
CA GLN A 36 -3.67 37.79 3.23
C GLN A 36 -3.98 37.40 4.69
N LEU A 37 -3.65 36.18 5.10
CA LEU A 37 -3.89 35.72 6.47
C LEU A 37 -3.09 36.53 7.49
N ARG A 38 -1.83 36.87 7.17
CA ARG A 38 -1.02 37.74 8.03
C ARG A 38 -1.58 39.16 8.13
N ALA A 39 -2.11 39.71 7.03
CA ALA A 39 -2.77 41.01 7.04
C ALA A 39 -4.06 41.03 7.89
N GLN A 40 -4.66 39.86 8.13
CA GLN A 40 -5.81 39.69 9.04
C GLN A 40 -5.40 39.59 10.51
N GLY A 41 -4.09 39.65 10.82
CA GLY A 41 -3.55 39.64 12.19
C GLY A 41 -3.09 38.28 12.70
N HIS A 42 -3.19 37.22 11.88
CA HIS A 42 -2.82 35.87 12.28
C HIS A 42 -1.29 35.71 12.45
N ASP A 43 -0.89 34.95 13.48
CA ASP A 43 0.51 34.61 13.72
C ASP A 43 1.12 33.84 12.54
N ALA A 44 2.39 34.15 12.22
CA ALA A 44 3.05 33.58 11.05
C ALA A 44 3.28 32.07 11.17
N LEU A 45 3.60 31.57 12.36
CA LEU A 45 3.82 30.14 12.59
C LEU A 45 2.49 29.38 12.59
N LEU A 46 1.43 29.98 13.14
CA LEU A 46 0.08 29.42 13.03
C LEU A 46 -0.36 29.28 11.57
N VAL A 47 -0.19 30.34 10.76
CA VAL A 47 -0.52 30.31 9.33
C VAL A 47 0.25 29.20 8.61
N ALA A 48 1.56 29.05 8.89
CA ALA A 48 2.37 27.99 8.30
C ALA A 48 1.89 26.57 8.69
N ALA A 49 1.52 26.37 9.96
CA ALA A 49 1.00 25.09 10.45
C ALA A 49 -0.35 24.75 9.78
N VAL A 50 -1.26 25.72 9.66
CA VAL A 50 -2.57 25.53 9.00
C VAL A 50 -2.41 25.19 7.52
N LEU A 51 -1.53 25.89 6.79
CA LEU A 51 -1.32 25.62 5.37
C LEU A 51 -0.66 24.26 5.13
N THR A 52 0.22 23.84 6.04
CA THR A 52 0.77 22.48 6.05
C THR A 52 -0.34 21.45 6.22
N GLN A 53 -1.26 21.65 7.17
CA GLN A 53 -2.41 20.78 7.34
C GLN A 53 -3.35 20.81 6.13
N ALA A 54 -3.61 21.95 5.51
CA ALA A 54 -4.44 22.03 4.30
C ALA A 54 -3.88 21.14 3.17
N LYS A 55 -2.56 21.16 2.96
CA LYS A 55 -1.87 20.29 1.98
C LYS A 55 -1.97 18.81 2.36
N LEU A 56 -1.78 18.49 3.64
CA LEU A 56 -1.85 17.12 4.15
C LEU A 56 -3.27 16.56 4.07
N ARG A 57 -4.29 17.32 4.48
CA ARG A 57 -5.70 16.95 4.34
C ARG A 57 -6.07 16.65 2.90
N LYS A 58 -5.64 17.49 1.95
CA LYS A 58 -5.86 17.26 0.50
C LYS A 58 -5.28 15.91 0.04
N ARG A 59 -4.04 15.60 0.44
CA ARG A 59 -3.40 14.31 0.14
C ARG A 59 -4.09 13.15 0.87
N GLY A 60 -4.52 13.40 2.10
CA GLY A 60 -5.22 12.45 2.96
C GLY A 60 -6.52 11.93 2.38
N VAL A 61 -7.19 12.70 1.52
CA VAL A 61 -8.43 12.26 0.83
C VAL A 61 -8.24 10.92 0.11
N ALA A 62 -7.07 10.65 -0.46
CA ALA A 62 -6.80 9.38 -1.14
C ALA A 62 -6.80 8.16 -0.20
N LYS A 63 -6.49 8.35 1.10
CA LYS A 63 -6.47 7.27 2.10
C LYS A 63 -7.72 7.25 2.98
N PHE A 64 -8.25 8.40 3.36
CA PHE A 64 -9.30 8.55 4.36
C PHE A 64 -10.61 9.11 3.81
N GLY A 65 -10.66 9.44 2.50
CA GLY A 65 -11.85 10.06 1.91
C GLY A 65 -12.23 11.36 2.64
N PRO A 66 -13.54 11.61 2.86
CA PRO A 66 -14.02 12.81 3.54
C PRO A 66 -13.51 13.00 4.97
N PHE A 67 -13.13 11.92 5.68
CA PHE A 67 -12.59 12.04 7.04
C PHE A 67 -11.31 12.88 7.09
N ALA A 68 -10.53 12.87 6.00
CA ALA A 68 -9.30 13.65 5.90
C ALA A 68 -9.53 15.15 6.15
N GLU A 69 -10.70 15.68 5.85
CA GLU A 69 -11.01 17.11 6.03
C GLU A 69 -11.03 17.53 7.50
N ARG A 70 -11.27 16.58 8.41
CA ARG A 70 -11.37 16.83 9.85
C ARG A 70 -10.17 16.31 10.63
N MET A 71 -9.37 15.43 10.04
CA MET A 71 -8.18 14.87 10.69
C MET A 71 -7.03 15.88 10.76
N LEU A 72 -6.11 15.66 11.70
CA LEU A 72 -4.76 16.18 11.70
C LEU A 72 -3.79 15.10 11.22
N PHE A 73 -2.72 15.54 10.58
CA PHE A 73 -1.70 14.67 10.00
C PHE A 73 -0.30 15.12 10.40
N THR A 74 0.55 14.17 10.73
CA THR A 74 1.99 14.32 10.52
C THR A 74 2.33 13.87 9.10
N GLU A 75 3.41 14.40 8.50
CA GLU A 75 3.85 13.98 7.17
C GLU A 75 4.20 12.47 7.14
N PRO A 76 5.03 11.93 8.05
CA PRO A 76 5.29 10.49 8.10
C PRO A 76 4.05 9.66 8.40
N GLY A 77 3.18 10.13 9.31
CA GLY A 77 1.96 9.45 9.66
C GLY A 77 1.01 9.29 8.47
N LEU A 78 0.86 10.33 7.63
CA LEU A 78 0.06 10.24 6.42
C LEU A 78 0.68 9.27 5.39
N GLU A 79 2.00 9.26 5.24
CA GLU A 79 2.69 8.36 4.32
C GLU A 79 2.56 6.88 4.72
N GLN A 80 2.65 6.60 6.03
CA GLN A 80 2.65 5.24 6.58
C GLN A 80 1.24 4.71 6.90
N ALA A 81 0.27 5.59 7.17
CA ALA A 81 -1.07 5.16 7.57
C ALA A 81 -1.73 4.21 6.58
N SER A 82 -2.48 3.25 7.10
CA SER A 82 -3.34 2.40 6.29
C SER A 82 -4.37 3.22 5.51
N ARG A 83 -4.73 2.75 4.32
CA ARG A 83 -5.94 3.24 3.64
C ARG A 83 -7.14 2.83 4.49
N LEU A 84 -8.11 3.72 4.66
CA LEU A 84 -9.31 3.46 5.47
C LEU A 84 -10.08 2.23 4.99
N SER A 85 -10.11 1.98 3.68
CA SER A 85 -10.72 0.77 3.11
C SER A 85 -10.06 -0.53 3.58
N VAL A 86 -8.76 -0.50 3.90
CA VAL A 86 -7.98 -1.63 4.39
C VAL A 86 -8.10 -1.74 5.91
N ALA A 87 -7.99 -0.63 6.64
CA ALA A 87 -8.26 -0.59 8.07
C ALA A 87 -9.68 -1.10 8.40
N ALA A 88 -10.68 -0.80 7.56
CA ALA A 88 -12.03 -1.33 7.70
C ALA A 88 -12.12 -2.87 7.51
N LEU A 89 -11.25 -3.46 6.68
CA LEU A 89 -11.14 -4.92 6.57
C LEU A 89 -10.54 -5.51 7.84
N HIS A 90 -9.50 -4.86 8.38
CA HIS A 90 -8.91 -5.27 9.66
C HIS A 90 -9.97 -5.25 10.75
N ALA A 91 -10.66 -4.13 10.95
CA ALA A 91 -11.73 -4.01 11.94
C ALA A 91 -12.85 -5.05 11.71
N GLY A 92 -13.17 -5.35 10.45
CA GLY A 92 -14.09 -6.43 10.09
C GLY A 92 -13.66 -7.80 10.63
N ARG A 93 -12.36 -8.14 10.57
CA ARG A 93 -11.83 -9.38 11.17
C ARG A 93 -12.09 -9.47 12.66
N PHE A 94 -11.80 -8.39 13.41
CA PHE A 94 -12.03 -8.35 14.85
C PHE A 94 -13.51 -8.47 15.20
N ARG A 95 -14.38 -7.78 14.44
CA ARG A 95 -15.84 -7.89 14.59
C ARG A 95 -16.32 -9.31 14.36
N ASP A 96 -15.89 -9.96 13.27
CA ASP A 96 -16.33 -11.30 12.90
C ASP A 96 -15.85 -12.35 13.92
N ALA A 97 -14.68 -12.12 14.52
CA ALA A 97 -14.17 -12.89 15.67
C ALA A 97 -14.82 -12.55 17.02
N LYS A 98 -15.79 -11.61 17.05
CA LYS A 98 -16.56 -11.18 18.23
C LYS A 98 -15.71 -10.64 19.38
N VAL A 99 -14.55 -10.06 19.05
CA VAL A 99 -13.64 -9.42 20.00
C VAL A 99 -14.35 -8.25 20.71
N LYS A 100 -14.14 -8.07 22.02
CA LYS A 100 -14.81 -7.02 22.81
C LYS A 100 -13.94 -5.82 23.12
N ASN A 101 -12.62 -5.94 23.03
CA ASN A 101 -11.71 -4.81 23.06
C ASN A 101 -10.42 -5.13 22.29
N VAL A 102 -9.74 -4.11 21.79
CA VAL A 102 -8.51 -4.25 21.02
C VAL A 102 -7.45 -3.29 21.55
N ALA A 103 -6.20 -3.76 21.64
CA ALA A 103 -5.04 -2.88 21.72
C ALA A 103 -4.48 -2.61 20.31
N ASP A 104 -4.44 -1.35 19.91
CA ASP A 104 -3.77 -0.90 18.68
C ASP A 104 -2.35 -0.42 19.04
N LEU A 105 -1.36 -1.26 18.73
CA LEU A 105 0.01 -1.18 19.22
C LEU A 105 0.93 -0.62 18.13
N GLY A 106 1.29 0.65 18.26
CA GLY A 106 1.93 1.44 17.19
C GLY A 106 0.89 2.14 16.32
N CYS A 107 -0.12 2.75 16.94
CA CYS A 107 -1.32 3.22 16.24
C CYS A 107 -1.07 4.37 15.24
N GLY A 108 0.12 5.00 15.27
CA GLY A 108 0.45 6.13 14.41
C GLY A 108 -0.59 7.24 14.56
N ILE A 109 -1.14 7.72 13.44
CA ILE A 109 -2.20 8.75 13.43
C ILE A 109 -3.62 8.20 13.66
N GLY A 110 -3.76 6.92 14.01
CA GLY A 110 -5.01 6.27 14.45
C GLY A 110 -5.88 5.69 13.33
N ALA A 111 -5.32 5.23 12.22
CA ALA A 111 -6.12 4.73 11.09
C ALA A 111 -6.90 3.44 11.43
N GLU A 112 -6.23 2.48 12.07
CA GLU A 112 -6.80 1.21 12.52
C GLU A 112 -7.77 1.42 13.67
N SER A 113 -7.37 2.21 14.68
CA SER A 113 -8.26 2.66 15.75
C SER A 113 -9.53 3.34 15.24
N LEU A 114 -9.44 4.20 14.21
CA LEU A 114 -10.63 4.86 13.65
C LEU A 114 -11.59 3.85 13.05
N ALA A 115 -11.08 2.84 12.34
CA ALA A 115 -11.89 1.78 11.75
C ALA A 115 -12.52 0.86 12.82
N LEU A 116 -11.77 0.49 13.86
CA LEU A 116 -12.26 -0.31 14.99
C LEU A 116 -13.36 0.43 15.77
N ALA A 117 -13.09 1.68 16.13
CA ALA A 117 -14.03 2.53 16.87
C ALA A 117 -15.33 2.76 16.08
N SER A 118 -15.23 2.91 14.74
CA SER A 118 -16.38 3.04 13.84
C SER A 118 -17.27 1.79 13.76
N LEU A 119 -16.80 0.63 14.23
CA LEU A 119 -17.58 -0.60 14.35
C LEU A 119 -18.02 -0.89 15.80
N ASP A 120 -18.00 0.13 16.66
CA ASP A 120 -18.31 0.05 18.08
C ASP A 120 -17.42 -0.95 18.86
N ILE A 121 -16.21 -1.22 18.36
CA ILE A 121 -15.22 -2.04 19.06
C ILE A 121 -14.39 -1.11 19.96
N PRO A 122 -14.45 -1.24 21.29
CA PRO A 122 -13.57 -0.51 22.21
C PRO A 122 -12.10 -0.71 21.84
N VAL A 123 -11.38 0.40 21.64
CA VAL A 123 -9.96 0.37 21.28
C VAL A 123 -9.15 1.22 22.24
N ARG A 124 -8.01 0.65 22.69
CA ARG A 124 -6.96 1.42 23.34
C ARG A 124 -5.75 1.46 22.40
N ALA A 125 -5.40 2.66 21.97
CA ALA A 125 -4.37 2.92 21.00
C ALA A 125 -3.11 3.42 21.69
N PHE A 126 -1.96 2.92 21.28
CA PHE A 126 -0.67 3.22 21.89
C PHE A 126 0.33 3.68 20.85
N GLU A 127 0.98 4.81 21.12
CA GLU A 127 2.02 5.40 20.29
C GLU A 127 3.16 5.93 21.17
N ILE A 128 4.40 5.71 20.77
CA ILE A 128 5.57 6.10 21.58
C ILE A 128 5.90 7.59 21.39
N ASP A 129 5.67 8.13 20.20
CA ASP A 129 5.91 9.53 19.87
C ASP A 129 4.81 10.45 20.42
N GLU A 130 5.18 11.41 21.28
CA GLU A 130 4.27 12.35 21.95
C GLU A 130 3.36 13.08 20.95
N VAL A 131 3.92 13.61 19.86
CA VAL A 131 3.16 14.43 18.91
C VAL A 131 2.22 13.57 18.06
N THR A 132 2.67 12.39 17.63
CA THR A 132 1.86 11.47 16.85
C THR A 132 0.72 10.90 17.69
N ALA A 133 0.97 10.55 18.97
CA ALA A 133 -0.07 10.17 19.92
C ALA A 133 -1.12 11.29 20.07
N ALA A 134 -0.68 12.54 20.25
CA ALA A 134 -1.60 13.68 20.37
C ALA A 134 -2.43 13.92 19.10
N VAL A 135 -1.85 13.70 17.91
CA VAL A 135 -2.58 13.73 16.63
C VAL A 135 -3.62 12.61 16.55
N ALA A 136 -3.28 11.39 16.96
CA ALA A 136 -4.24 10.29 17.04
C ALA A 136 -5.37 10.60 18.03
N THR A 137 -5.07 11.16 19.21
CA THR A 137 -6.09 11.61 20.18
C THR A 137 -7.05 12.60 19.54
N TYR A 138 -6.55 13.58 18.78
CA TYR A 138 -7.40 14.53 18.07
C TYR A 138 -8.28 13.84 17.02
N ASN A 139 -7.71 12.93 16.24
CA ASN A 139 -8.42 12.20 15.18
C ASN A 139 -9.51 11.28 15.72
N LEU A 140 -9.31 10.73 16.92
CA LEU A 140 -10.22 9.80 17.58
C LEU A 140 -11.17 10.49 18.56
N ALA A 141 -11.03 11.79 18.80
CA ALA A 141 -11.90 12.57 19.69
C ALA A 141 -13.42 12.43 19.44
N PRO A 142 -13.92 12.18 18.21
CA PRO A 142 -15.34 11.90 17.99
C PRO A 142 -15.85 10.56 18.54
N PHE A 143 -14.98 9.67 19.01
CA PHE A 143 -15.30 8.31 19.41
C PHE A 143 -15.10 8.11 20.92
N ASP A 144 -16.21 7.94 21.66
CA ASP A 144 -16.17 7.71 23.11
C ASP A 144 -15.62 6.31 23.49
N ASN A 145 -15.52 5.41 22.52
CA ASN A 145 -14.99 4.05 22.66
C ASN A 145 -13.52 3.92 22.22
N ALA A 146 -12.82 5.03 21.95
CA ALA A 146 -11.41 5.06 21.63
C ALA A 146 -10.62 5.88 22.65
N VAL A 147 -9.53 5.32 23.17
CA VAL A 147 -8.59 6.01 24.05
C VAL A 147 -7.19 5.89 23.48
N VAL A 148 -6.44 7.00 23.45
CA VAL A 148 -5.05 7.02 23.01
C VAL A 148 -4.14 7.30 24.20
N GLU A 149 -3.10 6.51 24.35
CA GLU A 149 -2.08 6.65 25.38
C GLU A 149 -0.69 6.72 24.74
N GLN A 150 0.14 7.65 25.23
CA GLN A 150 1.54 7.68 24.86
C GLN A 150 2.29 6.65 25.71
N ALA A 151 2.79 5.57 25.09
CA ALA A 151 3.48 4.50 25.82
C ALA A 151 4.42 3.70 24.91
N ASP A 152 5.43 3.07 25.52
CA ASP A 152 6.17 1.98 24.88
C ASP A 152 5.33 0.70 24.97
N VAL A 153 4.94 0.17 23.81
CA VAL A 153 4.12 -1.04 23.71
C VAL A 153 4.77 -2.29 24.31
N THR A 154 6.10 -2.30 24.46
CA THR A 154 6.85 -3.41 25.03
C THR A 154 6.79 -3.46 26.56
N GLU A 155 6.32 -2.40 27.20
CA GLU A 155 6.18 -2.28 28.66
C GLU A 155 4.73 -2.47 29.14
N LEU A 156 3.80 -2.70 28.21
CA LEU A 156 2.37 -2.82 28.51
C LEU A 156 2.00 -4.20 29.02
N ASP A 157 1.03 -4.23 29.95
CA ASP A 157 0.28 -5.45 30.25
C ASP A 157 -0.74 -5.71 29.13
N LEU A 158 -0.45 -6.69 28.28
CA LEU A 158 -1.32 -7.09 27.17
C LEU A 158 -2.42 -8.07 27.63
N GLU A 159 -2.40 -8.57 28.87
CA GLU A 159 -3.37 -9.55 29.37
C GLU A 159 -4.80 -9.00 29.44
N GLN A 160 -4.95 -7.69 29.64
CA GLN A 160 -6.25 -7.02 29.75
C GLN A 160 -7.03 -6.89 28.43
N PHE A 161 -6.42 -7.22 27.28
CA PHE A 161 -7.06 -7.09 25.96
C PHE A 161 -7.46 -8.44 25.36
N ASP A 162 -8.60 -8.49 24.68
CA ASP A 162 -9.08 -9.70 24.00
C ASP A 162 -8.28 -10.00 22.73
N ALA A 163 -7.85 -8.96 22.03
CA ALA A 163 -7.07 -9.08 20.80
C ALA A 163 -6.12 -7.89 20.60
N LEU A 164 -5.12 -8.10 19.73
CA LEU A 164 -4.05 -7.16 19.47
C LEU A 164 -3.99 -6.81 17.99
N PHE A 165 -3.66 -5.56 17.67
CA PHE A 165 -3.23 -5.16 16.35
C PHE A 165 -1.85 -4.52 16.44
N PHE A 166 -0.90 -4.99 15.64
CA PHE A 166 0.45 -4.44 15.58
C PHE A 166 0.74 -3.80 14.22
N ASP A 167 1.29 -2.58 14.24
CA ASP A 167 1.90 -1.94 13.07
C ASP A 167 3.37 -1.58 13.38
N PRO A 168 4.28 -2.57 13.43
CA PRO A 168 5.65 -2.34 13.84
C PRO A 168 6.39 -1.51 12.78
N ALA A 169 6.92 -0.37 13.21
CA ALA A 169 7.76 0.44 12.35
C ALA A 169 9.08 -0.30 12.05
N ARG A 170 9.51 -0.27 10.79
CA ARG A 170 10.87 -0.69 10.43
C ARG A 170 11.80 0.46 10.79
N ARG A 171 12.76 0.22 11.69
CA ARG A 171 13.77 1.20 12.08
C ARG A 171 14.51 1.69 10.84
N GLU A 172 14.60 3.01 10.67
CA GLU A 172 15.40 3.58 9.60
C GLU A 172 16.89 3.30 9.87
N LEU A 173 17.49 2.44 9.05
CA LEU A 173 18.94 2.26 9.03
C LEU A 173 19.57 3.39 8.20
N GLY A 174 20.37 4.25 8.84
CA GLY A 174 21.12 5.30 8.16
C GLY A 174 22.29 4.77 7.30
N GLY A 175 22.67 5.53 6.26
CA GLY A 175 23.91 5.31 5.50
C GLY A 175 23.93 4.10 4.53
N PRO A 176 25.11 3.62 4.12
CA PRO A 176 25.29 2.49 3.17
C PRO A 176 24.65 1.16 3.61
N ALA A 177 24.23 1.06 4.88
CA ALA A 177 23.45 -0.04 5.41
C ALA A 177 22.05 -0.14 4.79
N ARG A 178 21.47 0.97 4.31
CA ARG A 178 20.15 1.03 3.64
C ARG A 178 20.08 0.13 2.40
N GLU A 179 21.16 0.03 1.62
CA GLU A 179 21.22 -0.80 0.41
C GLU A 179 21.57 -2.29 0.68
N ARG A 180 22.20 -2.59 1.82
CA ARG A 180 22.53 -3.96 2.25
C ARG A 180 21.39 -4.61 3.03
N ALA A 181 20.72 -3.87 3.92
CA ALA A 181 19.57 -4.35 4.70
C ALA A 181 18.27 -4.42 3.88
N ALA A 182 18.19 -3.77 2.72
CA ALA A 182 17.12 -4.00 1.77
C ALA A 182 17.11 -5.45 1.20
N ARG A 183 18.21 -6.21 1.37
CA ARG A 183 18.39 -7.55 0.77
C ARG A 183 18.28 -8.72 1.74
N LYS A 184 18.18 -8.50 3.05
CA LYS A 184 17.97 -9.56 4.05
C LYS A 184 16.97 -9.12 5.10
N PHE A 185 16.04 -10.01 5.42
CA PHE A 185 15.18 -9.87 6.59
C PHE A 185 16.04 -9.75 7.85
N ASP A 186 15.75 -8.77 8.69
CA ASP A 186 16.35 -8.66 10.01
C ASP A 186 15.20 -8.51 11.02
N PRO A 187 14.87 -9.56 11.79
CA PRO A 187 13.84 -9.53 12.84
C PRO A 187 14.03 -8.38 13.83
N MET A 188 15.28 -7.95 14.06
CA MET A 188 15.63 -6.87 14.98
C MET A 188 15.46 -5.48 14.37
N ALA A 189 15.19 -5.37 13.06
CA ALA A 189 14.96 -4.09 12.40
C ALA A 189 13.55 -3.53 12.66
N PHE A 190 12.69 -4.24 13.37
CA PHE A 190 11.35 -3.78 13.75
C PHE A 190 11.33 -3.16 15.16
N SER A 191 10.35 -2.29 15.39
CA SER A 191 10.02 -1.72 16.70
C SER A 191 8.48 -1.70 16.87
N PRO A 192 7.90 -2.53 17.77
CA PRO A 192 8.56 -3.57 18.56
C PRO A 192 9.21 -4.66 17.69
N THR A 193 10.13 -5.46 18.25
CA THR A 193 10.84 -6.49 17.47
C THR A 193 9.90 -7.55 16.94
N PHE A 194 10.28 -8.20 15.85
CA PHE A 194 9.49 -9.29 15.27
C PHE A 194 9.21 -10.39 16.31
N ASP A 195 10.22 -10.80 17.09
CA ASP A 195 10.08 -11.83 18.13
C ASP A 195 9.08 -11.44 19.23
N PHE A 196 9.06 -10.16 19.64
CA PHE A 196 8.07 -9.67 20.59
C PHE A 196 6.65 -9.81 20.03
N VAL A 197 6.45 -9.38 18.78
CA VAL A 197 5.15 -9.46 18.11
C VAL A 197 4.70 -10.91 17.97
N MET A 198 5.59 -11.82 17.58
CA MET A 198 5.27 -13.25 17.46
C MET A 198 4.96 -13.90 18.81
N ALA A 199 5.69 -13.54 19.87
CA ALA A 199 5.42 -14.04 21.22
C ALA A 199 4.04 -13.60 21.74
N ALA A 200 3.61 -12.38 21.42
CA ALA A 200 2.27 -11.89 21.72
C ALA A 200 1.20 -12.60 20.87
N ALA A 201 1.46 -12.76 19.57
CA ALA A 201 0.55 -13.42 18.62
C ALA A 201 0.32 -14.91 18.91
N ALA A 202 1.30 -15.58 19.53
CA ALA A 202 1.15 -16.97 19.98
C ALA A 202 0.16 -17.13 21.15
N GLN A 203 -0.11 -16.06 21.90
CA GLN A 203 -0.94 -16.09 23.11
C GLN A 203 -2.35 -15.58 22.88
N LYS A 204 -2.55 -14.67 21.92
CA LYS A 204 -3.82 -13.97 21.71
C LYS A 204 -4.16 -13.78 20.24
N PRO A 205 -5.46 -13.70 19.88
CA PRO A 205 -5.88 -13.28 18.54
C PRO A 205 -5.20 -11.97 18.16
N THR A 206 -4.43 -11.99 17.07
CA THR A 206 -3.55 -10.88 16.72
C THR A 206 -3.56 -10.63 15.22
N GLY A 207 -3.71 -9.36 14.83
CA GLY A 207 -3.45 -8.88 13.47
C GLY A 207 -2.10 -8.16 13.46
N VAL A 208 -1.29 -8.37 12.42
CA VAL A 208 -0.01 -7.68 12.26
C VAL A 208 0.11 -7.15 10.85
N LYS A 209 0.35 -5.85 10.70
CA LYS A 209 0.61 -5.23 9.41
C LYS A 209 2.10 -5.19 9.12
N PHE A 210 2.48 -5.65 7.93
CA PHE A 210 3.82 -5.54 7.40
C PHE A 210 3.82 -4.93 6.00
N GLY A 211 4.98 -4.41 5.61
CA GLY A 211 5.20 -4.03 4.21
C GLY A 211 5.06 -5.25 3.28
N PRO A 212 4.50 -5.08 2.07
CA PRO A 212 4.19 -6.20 1.16
C PRO A 212 5.44 -6.97 0.67
N GLY A 213 6.62 -6.37 0.84
CA GLY A 213 7.94 -6.95 0.57
C GLY A 213 8.46 -7.88 1.67
N HIS A 214 7.70 -8.14 2.74
CA HIS A 214 8.11 -9.07 3.80
C HIS A 214 8.50 -10.45 3.20
N PRO A 215 9.58 -11.09 3.65
CA PRO A 215 10.05 -12.36 3.10
C PRO A 215 9.12 -13.50 3.47
N HIS A 216 9.01 -14.50 2.59
CA HIS A 216 8.11 -15.63 2.83
C HIS A 216 8.60 -16.54 3.96
N GLU A 217 9.91 -16.71 4.08
CA GLU A 217 10.56 -17.46 5.15
C GLU A 217 10.38 -16.84 6.54
N GLY A 218 9.97 -15.58 6.61
CA GLY A 218 9.65 -14.89 7.87
C GLY A 218 8.20 -15.04 8.31
N ILE A 219 7.33 -15.66 7.49
CA ILE A 219 5.91 -15.83 7.81
C ILE A 219 5.74 -17.13 8.61
N PRO A 220 5.22 -17.09 9.86
CA PRO A 220 4.98 -18.30 10.64
C PRO A 220 3.91 -19.20 10.01
N ASP A 221 4.05 -20.51 10.19
CA ASP A 221 3.10 -21.49 9.64
C ASP A 221 1.71 -21.36 10.27
N GLU A 222 1.61 -20.84 11.50
CA GLU A 222 0.35 -20.64 12.22
C GLU A 222 -0.46 -19.46 11.69
N ALA A 223 0.18 -18.54 10.96
CA ALA A 223 -0.46 -17.35 10.45
C ALA A 223 -1.29 -17.62 9.19
N GLU A 224 -2.40 -16.90 9.06
CA GLU A 224 -2.95 -16.61 7.74
C GLU A 224 -2.27 -15.34 7.20
N ALA A 225 -1.65 -15.44 6.03
CA ALA A 225 -1.02 -14.32 5.34
C ALA A 225 -1.89 -13.78 4.21
N GLN A 226 -2.25 -12.49 4.25
CA GLN A 226 -3.07 -11.84 3.25
C GLN A 226 -2.34 -10.64 2.63
N TRP A 227 -2.12 -10.68 1.31
CA TRP A 227 -1.61 -9.56 0.53
C TRP A 227 -2.77 -8.74 -0.01
N VAL A 228 -2.77 -7.44 0.24
CA VAL A 228 -3.88 -6.56 -0.13
C VAL A 228 -3.42 -5.54 -1.17
N SER A 229 -4.12 -5.50 -2.30
CA SER A 229 -4.01 -4.47 -3.32
C SER A 229 -5.23 -3.56 -3.30
N VAL A 230 -5.01 -2.27 -3.60
CA VAL A 230 -6.08 -1.27 -3.79
C VAL A 230 -5.87 -0.57 -5.12
N ASN A 231 -6.81 -0.71 -6.05
CA ASN A 231 -6.74 -0.18 -7.41
C ASN A 231 -5.44 -0.57 -8.16
N GLY A 232 -4.97 -1.80 -7.97
CA GLY A 232 -3.75 -2.32 -8.61
C GLY A 232 -2.45 -2.03 -7.85
N ASP A 233 -2.48 -1.20 -6.80
CA ASP A 233 -1.33 -0.95 -5.93
C ASP A 233 -1.30 -1.99 -4.82
N LEU A 234 -0.25 -2.80 -4.72
CA LEU A 234 -0.04 -3.68 -3.57
C LEU A 234 0.41 -2.87 -2.35
N VAL A 235 -0.41 -2.86 -1.31
CA VAL A 235 -0.28 -1.89 -0.20
C VAL A 235 0.29 -2.50 1.07
N GLU A 236 -0.04 -3.75 1.38
CA GLU A 236 0.41 -4.40 2.63
C GLU A 236 0.42 -5.93 2.53
N LEU A 237 1.10 -6.53 3.51
CA LEU A 237 0.88 -7.89 3.97
C LEU A 237 0.29 -7.82 5.39
N SER A 238 -0.89 -8.41 5.60
CA SER A 238 -1.45 -8.63 6.92
C SER A 238 -1.25 -10.09 7.34
N LEU A 239 -0.74 -10.31 8.56
CA LEU A 239 -0.70 -11.62 9.20
C LEU A 239 -1.79 -11.71 10.27
N TRP A 240 -2.55 -12.80 10.26
CA TRP A 240 -3.63 -13.03 11.20
C TRP A 240 -3.37 -14.29 12.02
N PHE A 241 -3.60 -14.22 13.32
CA PHE A 241 -3.35 -15.29 14.29
C PHE A 241 -4.58 -15.57 15.16
N GLY A 242 -4.63 -16.78 15.73
CA GLY A 242 -5.72 -17.19 16.60
C GLY A 242 -7.08 -17.14 15.90
N SER A 243 -8.10 -16.61 16.58
CA SER A 243 -9.46 -16.50 16.02
C SER A 243 -9.61 -15.48 14.88
N LEU A 244 -8.59 -14.65 14.61
CA LEU A 244 -8.58 -13.74 13.46
C LEU A 244 -8.14 -14.43 12.18
N ALA A 245 -7.41 -15.54 12.28
CA ALA A 245 -7.05 -16.40 11.16
C ALA A 245 -8.28 -17.23 10.74
N ARG A 246 -8.63 -17.20 9.45
CA ARG A 246 -9.76 -17.97 8.91
C ARG A 246 -9.39 -19.45 8.84
N PRO A 247 -10.30 -20.36 9.22
CA PRO A 247 -10.09 -21.79 9.06
C PRO A 247 -9.80 -22.16 7.60
N GLY A 248 -8.76 -22.96 7.39
CA GLY A 248 -8.42 -23.50 6.07
C GLY A 248 -7.79 -22.49 5.10
N ILE A 249 -7.34 -21.32 5.57
CA ILE A 249 -6.65 -20.33 4.73
C ILE A 249 -5.26 -20.06 5.30
N LYS A 250 -4.22 -20.32 4.50
CA LYS A 250 -2.83 -19.98 4.81
C LYS A 250 -2.38 -18.75 4.03
N ARG A 251 -2.85 -18.60 2.80
CA ARG A 251 -2.48 -17.50 1.91
C ARG A 251 -3.71 -16.91 1.24
N ALA A 252 -3.73 -15.60 1.11
CA ALA A 252 -4.76 -14.88 0.38
C ALA A 252 -4.16 -13.70 -0.41
N ALA A 253 -4.67 -13.50 -1.63
CA ALA A 253 -4.54 -12.25 -2.37
C ALA A 253 -5.91 -11.57 -2.37
N LEU A 254 -5.96 -10.31 -1.97
CA LEU A 254 -7.17 -9.50 -1.97
C LEU A 254 -6.95 -8.25 -2.82
N LEU A 255 -7.82 -8.01 -3.79
CA LEU A 255 -7.87 -6.78 -4.58
C LEU A 255 -9.15 -6.02 -4.25
N ILE A 256 -9.00 -4.73 -3.93
CA ILE A 256 -10.10 -3.79 -3.75
C ILE A 256 -10.03 -2.76 -4.88
N ASP A 257 -11.09 -2.65 -5.67
CA ASP A 257 -11.19 -1.63 -6.71
C ASP A 257 -12.63 -1.10 -6.84
N ALA A 258 -12.89 -0.31 -7.89
CA ALA A 258 -14.21 0.26 -8.16
C ALA A 258 -15.31 -0.78 -8.44
N THR A 259 -14.94 -2.01 -8.80
CA THR A 259 -15.87 -3.13 -9.08
C THR A 259 -16.18 -3.95 -7.84
N GLY A 260 -15.35 -3.87 -6.79
CA GLY A 260 -15.61 -4.50 -5.50
C GLY A 260 -14.36 -5.09 -4.85
N LYS A 261 -14.56 -6.19 -4.12
CA LYS A 261 -13.51 -6.97 -3.46
C LYS A 261 -13.39 -8.31 -4.17
N HIS A 262 -12.19 -8.65 -4.62
CA HIS A 262 -11.87 -9.91 -5.29
C HIS A 262 -10.82 -10.64 -4.47
N GLU A 263 -11.02 -11.91 -4.18
CA GLU A 263 -10.11 -12.67 -3.33
C GLU A 263 -9.77 -14.03 -3.95
N ILE A 264 -8.49 -14.39 -3.90
CA ILE A 264 -7.99 -15.74 -4.16
C ILE A 264 -7.40 -16.25 -2.84
N THR A 265 -7.79 -17.44 -2.43
CA THR A 265 -7.31 -18.06 -1.18
C THR A 265 -6.71 -19.43 -1.46
N SER A 266 -5.78 -19.84 -0.59
CA SER A 266 -5.18 -21.17 -0.58
C SER A 266 -5.04 -21.67 0.85
N ALA A 267 -5.31 -22.96 1.03
CA ALA A 267 -5.07 -23.69 2.28
C ALA A 267 -3.60 -24.11 2.45
N SER A 268 -2.76 -23.93 1.43
CA SER A 268 -1.35 -24.32 1.43
C SER A 268 -0.42 -23.12 1.44
N THR A 269 0.74 -23.28 2.08
CA THR A 269 1.86 -22.34 1.98
C THR A 269 2.74 -22.62 0.76
N GLU A 270 2.59 -23.78 0.13
CA GLU A 270 3.34 -24.19 -1.04
C GLU A 270 2.94 -23.36 -2.27
N ARG A 271 3.95 -23.00 -3.06
CA ARG A 271 3.74 -22.33 -4.33
C ARG A 271 3.31 -23.37 -5.37
N GLN A 272 2.18 -23.11 -6.02
CA GLN A 272 1.80 -23.78 -7.24
C GLN A 272 2.45 -23.06 -8.43
N ASP A 273 3.20 -23.78 -9.25
CA ASP A 273 3.75 -23.22 -10.47
C ASP A 273 2.67 -23.11 -11.56
N ALA A 274 2.63 -21.96 -12.22
CA ALA A 274 1.80 -21.79 -13.40
C ALA A 274 2.31 -22.67 -14.55
N PRO A 275 1.43 -23.19 -15.42
CA PRO A 275 1.85 -23.92 -16.61
C PRO A 275 2.82 -23.06 -17.44
N LEU A 276 3.84 -23.67 -18.04
CA LEU A 276 4.79 -23.00 -18.93
C LEU A 276 4.46 -23.34 -20.39
N GLY A 277 4.43 -22.33 -21.25
CA GLY A 277 4.21 -22.50 -22.69
C GLY A 277 4.75 -21.35 -23.52
N ASP A 278 4.50 -21.39 -24.83
CA ASP A 278 4.87 -20.31 -25.74
C ASP A 278 4.02 -19.06 -25.51
N ILE A 279 4.57 -17.90 -25.84
CA ILE A 279 3.80 -16.65 -25.86
C ILE A 279 2.68 -16.72 -26.91
N GLN A 280 1.50 -16.23 -26.55
CA GLN A 280 0.30 -16.21 -27.41
C GLN A 280 -0.12 -14.79 -27.77
N GLU A 281 -1.34 -14.63 -28.32
CA GLU A 281 -1.85 -13.36 -28.85
C GLU A 281 -2.03 -12.30 -27.77
N PHE A 282 -2.41 -12.70 -26.55
CA PHE A 282 -2.63 -11.80 -25.43
C PHE A 282 -1.63 -12.04 -24.31
N VAL A 283 -1.16 -10.96 -23.71
CA VAL A 283 -0.28 -10.96 -22.53
C VAL A 283 -0.92 -10.14 -21.43
N TYR A 284 -0.84 -10.64 -20.20
CA TYR A 284 -1.49 -10.05 -19.05
C TYR A 284 -0.49 -9.83 -17.92
N GLU A 285 -0.47 -8.61 -17.39
CA GLU A 285 0.20 -8.28 -16.14
C GLU A 285 -0.73 -8.61 -14.97
N PRO A 286 -0.41 -9.60 -14.14
CA PRO A 286 -1.19 -9.91 -12.95
C PRO A 286 -0.95 -8.88 -11.85
N ASP A 287 -1.97 -8.66 -11.03
CA ASP A 287 -1.87 -7.85 -9.82
C ASP A 287 -0.78 -8.36 -8.88
N ASN A 288 -0.06 -7.43 -8.26
CA ASN A 288 1.08 -7.78 -7.41
C ASN A 288 0.68 -8.56 -6.15
N ALA A 289 -0.55 -8.47 -5.64
CA ALA A 289 -1.03 -9.31 -4.54
C ALA A 289 -1.06 -10.79 -4.94
N VAL A 290 -1.47 -11.12 -6.16
CA VAL A 290 -1.45 -12.51 -6.67
C VAL A 290 -0.02 -13.02 -6.80
N ILE A 291 0.88 -12.17 -7.30
CA ILE A 291 2.29 -12.54 -7.46
C ILE A 291 2.94 -12.76 -6.09
N ARG A 292 2.78 -11.79 -5.18
CA ARG A 292 3.42 -11.82 -3.86
C ARG A 292 2.79 -12.83 -2.91
N SER A 293 1.55 -13.24 -3.12
CA SER A 293 0.95 -14.35 -2.36
C SER A 293 1.36 -15.73 -2.87
N HIS A 294 2.09 -15.84 -3.99
CA HIS A 294 2.37 -17.09 -4.70
C HIS A 294 1.13 -17.80 -5.26
N LEU A 295 0.05 -17.06 -5.55
CA LEU A 295 -1.20 -17.61 -6.09
C LEU A 295 -1.32 -17.45 -7.61
N LEU A 296 -0.23 -17.11 -8.30
CA LEU A 296 -0.21 -16.96 -9.76
C LEU A 296 -0.56 -18.26 -10.49
N GLY A 297 -0.07 -19.41 -10.02
CA GLY A 297 -0.39 -20.72 -10.62
C GLY A 297 -1.88 -21.02 -10.56
N GLN A 298 -2.48 -20.83 -9.39
CA GLN A 298 -3.92 -20.98 -9.18
C GLN A 298 -4.74 -20.03 -10.08
N LEU A 299 -4.34 -18.76 -10.19
CA LEU A 299 -4.99 -17.81 -11.10
C LEU A 299 -4.86 -18.26 -12.58
N ALA A 300 -3.68 -18.74 -12.97
CA ALA A 300 -3.42 -19.20 -14.33
C ALA A 300 -4.34 -20.37 -14.70
N GLU A 301 -4.45 -21.38 -13.83
CA GLU A 301 -5.35 -22.52 -14.04
C GLU A 301 -6.82 -22.10 -14.12
N GLN A 302 -7.28 -21.23 -13.21
CA GLN A 302 -8.66 -20.72 -13.21
C GLN A 302 -9.03 -20.01 -14.51
N LEU A 303 -8.06 -19.34 -15.13
CA LEU A 303 -8.26 -18.57 -16.37
C LEU A 303 -7.89 -19.35 -17.64
N GLY A 304 -7.38 -20.58 -17.52
CA GLY A 304 -6.86 -21.33 -18.66
C GLY A 304 -5.66 -20.65 -19.34
N ALA A 305 -4.88 -19.88 -18.57
CA ALA A 305 -3.71 -19.15 -19.04
C ALA A 305 -2.40 -19.83 -18.58
N HIS A 306 -1.27 -19.40 -19.14
CA HIS A 306 0.05 -19.92 -18.77
C HIS A 306 1.12 -18.82 -18.74
N ILE A 307 2.25 -19.08 -18.08
CA ILE A 307 3.43 -18.23 -18.14
C ILE A 307 4.29 -18.60 -19.36
N PHE A 308 5.05 -17.64 -19.88
CA PHE A 308 5.99 -17.87 -21.00
C PHE A 308 7.47 -17.71 -20.60
N SER A 309 7.74 -17.56 -19.31
CA SER A 309 9.08 -17.55 -18.74
C SER A 309 9.00 -17.90 -17.24
N PRO A 310 9.80 -18.86 -16.73
CA PRO A 310 9.70 -19.35 -15.35
C PRO A 310 9.89 -18.26 -14.27
N GLU A 311 10.69 -17.25 -14.56
CA GLU A 311 11.05 -16.18 -13.61
C GLU A 311 10.20 -14.91 -13.78
N ILE A 312 9.32 -14.87 -14.77
CA ILE A 312 8.59 -13.65 -15.13
C ILE A 312 7.09 -13.91 -15.01
N ALA A 313 6.50 -13.23 -14.03
CA ALA A 313 5.07 -13.25 -13.75
C ALA A 313 4.26 -12.43 -14.78
N TYR A 314 4.26 -12.87 -16.04
CA TYR A 314 3.27 -12.48 -17.05
C TYR A 314 2.48 -13.73 -17.44
N LEU A 315 1.17 -13.60 -17.59
CA LEU A 315 0.32 -14.65 -18.16
C LEU A 315 0.10 -14.38 -19.64
N THR A 316 -0.22 -15.42 -20.40
CA THR A 316 -0.58 -15.33 -21.82
C THR A 316 -1.73 -16.27 -22.15
N SER A 317 -2.52 -15.89 -23.15
CA SER A 317 -3.69 -16.64 -23.64
C SER A 317 -3.88 -16.40 -25.14
N SER A 318 -4.50 -17.35 -25.83
CA SER A 318 -4.94 -17.23 -27.22
C SER A 318 -6.26 -16.45 -27.34
N GLU A 319 -7.06 -16.43 -26.28
CA GLU A 319 -8.32 -15.69 -26.22
C GLU A 319 -8.22 -14.50 -25.27
N GLU A 320 -9.00 -13.46 -25.55
CA GLU A 320 -9.08 -12.29 -24.70
C GLU A 320 -9.75 -12.62 -23.36
N LEU A 321 -8.98 -12.54 -22.28
CA LEU A 321 -9.44 -12.72 -20.91
C LEU A 321 -9.83 -11.38 -20.26
N HIS A 322 -10.95 -11.39 -19.56
CA HIS A 322 -11.38 -10.30 -18.69
C HIS A 322 -11.34 -10.77 -17.22
N SER A 323 -10.53 -10.11 -16.40
CA SER A 323 -10.39 -10.40 -14.98
C SER A 323 -9.95 -9.15 -14.24
N PRO A 324 -10.49 -8.89 -13.03
CA PRO A 324 -10.03 -7.76 -12.21
C PRO A 324 -8.55 -7.90 -11.81
N TRP A 325 -8.02 -9.13 -11.84
CA TRP A 325 -6.64 -9.42 -11.50
C TRP A 325 -5.63 -9.10 -12.60
N LEU A 326 -6.07 -8.76 -13.81
CA LEU A 326 -5.21 -8.68 -14.98
C LEU A 326 -5.29 -7.33 -15.68
N LYS A 327 -4.14 -6.71 -15.95
CA LYS A 327 -4.03 -5.67 -16.98
C LYS A 327 -3.59 -6.32 -18.29
N GLY A 328 -4.48 -6.33 -19.28
CA GLY A 328 -4.29 -7.08 -20.52
C GLY A 328 -3.74 -6.26 -21.69
N TYR A 329 -3.05 -6.96 -22.58
CA TYR A 329 -2.37 -6.42 -23.75
C TYR A 329 -2.49 -7.38 -24.93
N ARG A 330 -2.90 -6.89 -26.10
CA ARG A 330 -2.78 -7.67 -27.34
C ARG A 330 -1.40 -7.44 -27.94
N VAL A 331 -0.69 -8.53 -28.23
CA VAL A 331 0.66 -8.51 -28.81
C VAL A 331 0.54 -8.24 -30.31
N LEU A 332 1.18 -7.16 -30.77
CA LEU A 332 1.26 -6.79 -32.18
C LEU A 332 2.52 -7.36 -32.83
N ASP A 333 3.64 -7.26 -32.12
CA ASP A 333 4.94 -7.73 -32.58
C ASP A 333 5.81 -8.16 -31.41
N ASN A 334 6.66 -9.16 -31.63
CA ASN A 334 7.64 -9.65 -30.67
C ASN A 334 9.05 -9.50 -31.25
N LEU A 335 9.81 -8.53 -30.72
CA LEU A 335 11.09 -8.10 -31.28
C LEU A 335 12.25 -8.46 -30.37
N THR A 336 13.43 -8.66 -30.96
CA THR A 336 14.69 -8.67 -30.19
C THR A 336 14.89 -7.32 -29.52
N PHE A 337 15.37 -7.28 -28.28
CA PHE A 337 15.64 -6.01 -27.62
C PHE A 337 16.85 -5.29 -28.23
N ASP A 338 16.59 -4.46 -29.24
CA ASP A 338 17.56 -3.64 -29.96
C ASP A 338 16.99 -2.24 -30.14
N ARG A 339 17.64 -1.24 -29.51
CA ARG A 339 17.19 0.15 -29.50
C ARG A 339 17.07 0.75 -30.91
N LYS A 340 17.96 0.39 -31.84
CA LYS A 340 17.97 0.92 -33.21
C LYS A 340 16.80 0.35 -34.00
N LYS A 341 16.55 -0.95 -33.89
CA LYS A 341 15.39 -1.62 -34.52
C LYS A 341 14.07 -1.10 -33.96
N LEU A 342 13.97 -0.96 -32.64
CA LEU A 342 12.79 -0.39 -31.99
C LEU A 342 12.51 1.03 -32.45
N LYS A 343 13.53 1.89 -32.51
CA LYS A 343 13.37 3.26 -33.01
C LYS A 343 12.89 3.31 -34.46
N ALA A 344 13.40 2.42 -35.32
CA ALA A 344 12.95 2.30 -36.70
C ALA A 344 11.49 1.84 -36.77
N TYR A 345 11.13 0.80 -36.02
CA TYR A 345 9.77 0.26 -35.93
C TYR A 345 8.76 1.33 -35.47
N LEU A 346 9.05 2.05 -34.39
CA LEU A 346 8.17 3.09 -33.85
C LEU A 346 7.93 4.22 -34.87
N ARG A 347 8.97 4.60 -35.61
CA ARG A 347 8.86 5.62 -36.67
C ARG A 347 8.01 5.12 -37.83
N GLU A 348 8.21 3.89 -38.27
CA GLU A 348 7.45 3.27 -39.36
C GLU A 348 5.95 3.18 -39.02
N LYS A 349 5.63 2.78 -37.78
CA LYS A 349 4.25 2.68 -37.28
C LYS A 349 3.66 4.02 -36.81
N GLY A 350 4.43 5.12 -36.87
CA GLY A 350 3.98 6.45 -36.45
C GLY A 350 3.59 6.54 -34.97
N ILE A 351 4.28 5.82 -34.09
CA ILE A 351 4.02 5.76 -32.65
C ILE A 351 4.75 6.91 -31.93
N GLY A 352 3.98 7.81 -31.32
CA GLY A 352 4.49 8.95 -30.54
C GLY A 352 4.28 8.81 -29.04
N THR A 353 3.22 8.13 -28.62
CA THR A 353 2.91 7.89 -27.21
C THR A 353 3.33 6.48 -26.82
N LEU A 354 4.11 6.34 -25.75
CA LEU A 354 4.60 5.05 -25.29
C LEU A 354 4.39 4.89 -23.79
N GLU A 355 3.72 3.81 -23.40
CA GLU A 355 3.86 3.20 -22.08
C GLU A 355 5.00 2.18 -22.16
N ILE A 356 5.94 2.20 -21.23
CA ILE A 356 7.06 1.25 -21.21
C ILE A 356 7.05 0.50 -19.88
N LYS A 357 6.89 -0.81 -19.98
CA LYS A 357 6.90 -1.75 -18.86
C LYS A 357 8.16 -2.58 -18.90
N LYS A 358 8.60 -3.01 -17.73
CA LYS A 358 9.75 -3.92 -17.60
C LYS A 358 9.47 -5.00 -16.56
N ARG A 359 9.92 -6.22 -16.85
CA ARG A 359 10.01 -7.32 -15.88
C ARG A 359 11.12 -8.26 -16.34
N GLY A 360 12.05 -8.63 -15.45
CA GLY A 360 13.23 -9.43 -15.85
C GLY A 360 14.19 -8.71 -16.81
N SER A 361 14.18 -7.37 -16.85
CA SER A 361 15.07 -6.56 -17.68
C SER A 361 15.66 -5.38 -16.89
N ASP A 362 16.97 -5.18 -17.03
CA ASP A 362 17.70 -4.08 -16.41
C ASP A 362 17.68 -2.83 -17.29
N ILE A 363 16.52 -2.19 -17.35
CA ILE A 363 16.32 -0.93 -18.09
C ILE A 363 15.62 0.10 -17.20
N VAL A 364 15.81 1.38 -17.50
CA VAL A 364 15.03 2.46 -16.87
C VAL A 364 14.02 2.97 -17.91
N PRO A 365 12.70 2.80 -17.71
CA PRO A 365 11.68 3.14 -18.71
C PRO A 365 11.81 4.57 -19.26
N GLU A 366 12.02 5.55 -18.37
CA GLU A 366 12.17 6.96 -18.76
C GLU A 366 13.43 7.22 -19.60
N GLN A 367 14.53 6.54 -19.31
CA GLN A 367 15.75 6.65 -20.11
C GLN A 367 15.55 6.00 -21.48
N LEU A 368 14.97 4.80 -21.51
CA LEU A 368 14.67 4.10 -22.76
C LEU A 368 13.72 4.94 -23.64
N ARG A 369 12.68 5.55 -23.06
CA ARG A 369 11.77 6.44 -23.78
C ARG A 369 12.52 7.62 -24.41
N LYS A 370 13.42 8.26 -23.66
CA LYS A 370 14.26 9.37 -24.16
C LYS A 370 15.17 8.94 -25.32
N GLU A 371 15.73 7.73 -25.26
CA GLU A 371 16.59 7.17 -26.30
C GLU A 371 15.81 6.85 -27.59
N LEU A 372 14.61 6.27 -27.44
CA LEU A 372 13.74 5.89 -28.56
C LEU A 372 13.20 7.11 -29.32
N GLN A 373 13.02 8.25 -28.65
CA GLN A 373 12.52 9.50 -29.26
C GLN A 373 11.26 9.29 -30.13
N PRO A 374 10.19 8.69 -29.57
CA PRO A 374 8.98 8.36 -30.33
C PRO A 374 8.35 9.62 -30.92
N LYS A 375 7.85 9.51 -32.16
CA LYS A 375 7.18 10.61 -32.87
C LYS A 375 6.03 10.05 -33.71
N GLY A 376 4.88 10.70 -33.60
CA GLY A 376 3.69 10.36 -34.37
C GLY A 376 2.42 10.49 -33.54
N LYS A 377 1.30 10.08 -34.12
CA LYS A 377 -0.03 10.18 -33.49
C LYS A 377 -0.47 8.85 -32.85
N GLY A 378 0.19 7.75 -33.17
CA GLY A 378 -0.10 6.43 -32.61
C GLY A 378 0.39 6.27 -31.17
N ALA A 379 -0.18 5.28 -30.49
CA ALA A 379 0.21 4.86 -29.15
C ALA A 379 0.50 3.36 -29.12
N ALA A 380 1.45 2.94 -28.29
CA ALA A 380 1.69 1.53 -28.00
C ALA A 380 2.23 1.34 -26.58
N THR A 381 2.14 0.11 -26.08
CA THR A 381 2.85 -0.34 -24.88
C THR A 381 4.04 -1.18 -25.29
N LEU A 382 5.22 -0.90 -24.75
CA LEU A 382 6.39 -1.76 -24.86
C LEU A 382 6.56 -2.55 -23.57
N ILE A 383 6.47 -3.87 -23.63
CA ILE A 383 6.82 -4.75 -22.52
C ILE A 383 8.23 -5.28 -22.77
N VAL A 384 9.21 -4.75 -22.03
CA VAL A 384 10.59 -5.20 -22.08
C VAL A 384 10.77 -6.35 -21.09
N THR A 385 10.93 -7.56 -21.61
CA THR A 385 10.87 -8.79 -20.82
C THR A 385 11.84 -9.86 -21.34
N ARG A 386 11.79 -11.06 -20.75
CA ARG A 386 12.36 -12.27 -21.35
C ARG A 386 11.24 -13.17 -21.86
N VAL A 387 11.50 -13.85 -22.98
CA VAL A 387 10.67 -14.95 -23.49
C VAL A 387 11.62 -16.14 -23.63
N GLY A 388 11.39 -17.19 -22.84
CA GLY A 388 12.45 -18.15 -22.51
C GLY A 388 13.68 -17.42 -21.94
N ASP A 389 14.86 -17.67 -22.53
CA ASP A 389 16.13 -17.08 -22.11
C ASP A 389 16.50 -15.77 -22.84
N ALA A 390 15.72 -15.34 -23.83
CA ALA A 390 16.06 -14.21 -24.69
C ALA A 390 15.42 -12.91 -24.20
N HIS A 391 16.19 -11.81 -24.20
CA HIS A 391 15.66 -10.46 -23.99
C HIS A 391 14.85 -9.99 -25.19
N ARG A 392 13.58 -9.69 -24.95
CA ARG A 392 12.59 -9.35 -25.98
C ARG A 392 11.85 -8.08 -25.62
N VAL A 393 11.25 -7.47 -26.64
CA VAL A 393 10.28 -6.39 -26.48
C VAL A 393 9.02 -6.79 -27.20
N LEU A 394 7.94 -6.90 -26.43
CA LEU A 394 6.61 -7.04 -26.97
C LEU A 394 6.08 -5.65 -27.26
N VAL A 395 5.71 -5.40 -28.50
CA VAL A 395 4.94 -4.22 -28.88
C VAL A 395 3.48 -4.61 -28.77
N CYS A 396 2.74 -3.91 -27.93
CA CYS A 396 1.37 -4.25 -27.62
C CYS A 396 0.44 -3.05 -27.76
N GLU A 397 -0.84 -3.34 -27.93
CA GLU A 397 -1.92 -2.41 -27.58
C GLU A 397 -2.52 -2.80 -26.22
N SER A 398 -2.87 -1.81 -25.41
CA SER A 398 -3.57 -2.07 -24.15
C SER A 398 -5.00 -2.49 -24.46
N LEU A 399 -5.48 -3.54 -23.79
CA LEU A 399 -6.90 -3.84 -23.75
C LEU A 399 -7.60 -2.76 -22.91
N ARG A 400 -8.90 -2.57 -23.17
CA ARG A 400 -9.72 -1.53 -22.52
C ARG A 400 -10.39 -2.02 -21.26
#